data_AF-N9DU89-F1
#
_entry.id   AF-N9DU89-F1
#
_cell.length_a   1.000
_cell.length_b   1.000
_cell.length_c   1.000
_cell.angle_alpha   90.00
_cell.angle_beta   90.00
_cell.angle_gamma   90.00
#
_symmetry.space_group_name_H-M   'P 1'
#
loop_
_entity.id
_entity.type
_entity.pdbx_description
1 polymer ?
#
loop_
_entity_poly.entity_id
_entity_poly.type
_entity_poly.pdbx_seq_one_letter_code
_entity_poly.pdbx_strand_id
1 'polypeptide(L)' 'MFIMYLGFAVILIGAIGFLIAAFKNSILWGLGCLLFSPISIVFLILYWQDAKNPFFLQLIGILIVFLGSMFISPAHISGA' A
#
# COMPACT_ATOMS: atom_id res chain seq x y z
N MET A 1 12.37 6.90 13.28
CA MET A 1 12.69 6.89 11.83
C MET A 1 12.66 5.49 11.23
N PHE A 2 13.33 4.48 11.81
CA PHE A 2 13.34 3.08 11.31
C PHE A 2 11.95 2.45 11.05
N ILE A 3 10.99 2.66 11.95
CA ILE A 3 9.61 2.15 11.81
C ILE A 3 8.90 2.71 10.56
N MET A 4 9.18 3.97 10.20
CA MET A 4 8.59 4.60 9.02
C MET A 4 9.09 3.92 7.74
N TYR A 5 10.40 3.61 7.67
CA TYR A 5 10.97 2.85 6.55
C TYR A 5 10.41 1.43 6.44
N LEU A 6 10.22 0.76 7.58
CA LEU A 6 9.57 -0.56 7.62
C LEU A 6 8.13 -0.50 7.09
N GLY A 7 7.34 0.45 7.57
CA GLY A 7 5.98 0.65 7.08
C GLY A 7 5.93 0.97 5.57
N PHE A 8 6.88 1.77 5.08
CA PHE A 8 7.01 2.06 3.64
C PHE A 8 7.35 0.80 2.82
N ALA A 9 8.27 -0.04 3.32
CA ALA A 9 8.61 -1.30 2.68
C ALA A 9 7.41 -2.24 2.60
N VAL A 10 6.61 -2.33 3.67
CA VAL A 10 5.40 -3.15 3.73
C VAL A 10 4.34 -2.64 2.73
N ILE A 11 4.14 -1.33 2.64
CA ILE A 11 3.24 -0.72 1.64
C ILE A 11 3.72 -1.03 0.22
N LEU A 12 5.03 -0.93 -0.06
CA LEU A 12 5.60 -1.26 -1.36
C LEU A 12 5.40 -2.73 -1.72
N ILE A 13 5.61 -3.65 -0.76
CA ILE A 13 5.36 -5.08 -0.98
C ILE A 13 3.88 -5.33 -1.30
N GLY A 14 2.97 -4.69 -0.56
CA GLY A 14 1.53 -4.76 -0.84
C GLY A 14 1.16 -4.16 -2.20
N ALA A 15 1.76 -3.04 -2.59
CA ALA A 15 1.53 -2.39 -3.88
C ALA A 15 2.06 -3.23 -5.04
N ILE A 16 3.27 -3.78 -4.92
CA ILE A 16 3.88 -4.67 -5.91
C ILE A 16 3.06 -5.95 -6.03
N GLY A 17 2.65 -6.56 -4.91
CA GLY A 17 1.80 -7.75 -4.93
C GLY A 17 0.46 -7.51 -5.63
N PHE A 18 -0.14 -6.34 -5.42
CA PHE A 18 -1.36 -5.92 -6.09
C PHE A 18 -1.12 -5.75 -7.61
N LEU A 19 -0.01 -5.10 -7.99
CA LEU A 19 0.39 -4.94 -9.38
C LEU A 19 0.62 -6.30 -10.05
N ILE A 20 1.33 -7.22 -9.39
CA ILE A 20 1.60 -8.57 -9.90
C ILE A 20 0.28 -9.31 -10.15
N ALA A 21 -0.68 -9.25 -9.21
CA ALA A 21 -2.01 -9.84 -9.41
C ALA A 21 -2.73 -9.22 -10.60
N ALA A 22 -2.67 -7.90 -10.77
CA ALA A 22 -3.26 -7.20 -11.90
C ALA A 22 -2.63 -7.59 -13.24
N PHE A 23 -1.29 -7.63 -13.32
CA PHE A 23 -0.55 -8.04 -14.52
C PHE A 23 -0.74 -9.51 -14.87
N LYS A 24 -0.78 -10.40 -13.86
CA LYS A 24 -1.09 -11.82 -14.05
C LYS A 24 -2.44 -12.03 -14.70
N ASN A 25 -3.39 -11.16 -14.43
CA ASN A 25 -4.75 -11.27 -14.95
C ASN A 25 -4.88 -10.63 -16.35
N SER A 26 -4.35 -9.43 -16.56
CA SER A 26 -4.09 -8.86 -17.89
C SER A 26 -3.18 -7.63 -17.81
N ILE A 27 -2.35 -7.43 -18.85
CA ILE A 27 -1.52 -6.22 -19.00
C ILE A 27 -2.35 -4.93 -18.96
N LEU A 28 -3.57 -4.94 -19.52
CA LEU A 28 -4.50 -3.80 -19.47
C LEU A 28 -4.92 -3.44 -18.03
N TRP A 29 -5.15 -4.44 -17.17
CA TRP A 29 -5.48 -4.20 -15.75
C TRP A 29 -4.26 -3.71 -14.97
N GLY A 30 -3.07 -4.26 -15.24
CA GLY A 30 -1.81 -3.81 -14.64
C GLY A 30 -1.50 -2.36 -14.99
N LEU A 31 -1.56 -1.98 -16.27
CA LEU A 31 -1.39 -0.60 -16.72
C LEU A 31 -2.50 0.31 -16.18
N GLY A 32 -3.74 -0.17 -16.18
CA GLY A 32 -4.89 0.56 -15.65
C GLY A 32 -4.72 0.91 -14.17
N CYS A 33 -4.30 -0.05 -13.34
CA CYS A 33 -4.02 0.19 -11.92
C CYS A 33 -2.82 1.13 -11.70
N LEU A 34 -1.82 1.11 -12.58
CA LEU A 34 -0.61 1.93 -12.46
C LEU A 34 -0.85 3.39 -12.89
N LEU A 35 -1.66 3.61 -13.93
CA LEU A 35 -1.97 4.94 -14.46
C LEU A 35 -3.17 5.59 -13.77
N PHE A 36 -4.14 4.80 -13.31
CA PHE A 36 -5.39 5.30 -12.72
C PHE A 36 -5.65 4.61 -11.37
N SER A 37 -5.44 5.36 -10.29
CA SER A 37 -5.79 4.93 -8.93
C SER A 37 -7.25 4.48 -8.75
N PRO A 38 -8.28 5.03 -9.45
CA PRO A 38 -9.64 4.49 -9.35
C PRO A 38 -9.77 3.05 -9.87
N ILE A 39 -8.97 2.67 -10.87
CA ILE A 39 -9.04 1.34 -11.49
C ILE A 39 -8.60 0.25 -10.51
N SER A 40 -7.67 0.56 -9.59
CA SER A 40 -7.27 -0.40 -8.56
C SER A 40 -8.42 -0.74 -7.60
N ILE A 41 -9.33 0.20 -7.30
CA ILE A 41 -10.53 -0.09 -6.50
C ILE A 41 -11.49 -1.01 -7.27
N VAL A 42 -11.68 -0.75 -8.56
CA VAL A 42 -12.52 -1.61 -9.42
C VAL A 42 -11.93 -3.02 -9.51
N PHE A 43 -10.61 -3.11 -9.72
CA PHE A 43 -9.88 -4.39 -9.74
C PHE A 43 -9.97 -5.12 -8.41
N LEU A 44 -9.85 -4.41 -7.28
CA LEU A 44 -9.99 -4.98 -5.94
C LEU A 44 -11.36 -5.64 -5.76
N ILE A 45 -12.43 -4.98 -6.21
CA ILE A 45 -13.80 -5.51 -6.07
C ILE A 45 -14.02 -6.69 -7.02
N LEU A 46 -13.61 -6.59 -8.28
CA LEU A 46 -13.80 -7.64 -9.29
C LEU A 46 -12.91 -8.86 -9.03
N TYR A 47 -11.66 -8.65 -8.62
CA TYR A 47 -10.64 -9.69 -8.41
C TYR A 47 -10.27 -9.82 -6.94
N TRP A 48 -11.28 -9.75 -6.07
CA TRP A 48 -11.12 -9.82 -4.61
C TRP A 48 -10.30 -11.03 -4.15
N GLN A 49 -10.46 -12.19 -4.81
CA GLN A 49 -9.71 -13.41 -4.43
C GLN A 49 -8.20 -13.26 -4.59
N ASP A 50 -7.75 -12.60 -5.66
CA ASP A 50 -6.33 -12.36 -5.91
C ASP A 50 -5.82 -11.10 -5.18
N ALA A 51 -6.68 -10.10 -5.02
CA ALA A 51 -6.32 -8.79 -4.50
C ALA A 51 -6.36 -8.70 -2.96
N LYS A 52 -7.08 -9.59 -2.26
CA LYS A 52 -7.22 -9.55 -0.80
C LYS A 52 -5.87 -9.61 -0.08
N ASN A 53 -4.99 -10.53 -0.45
CA ASN A 53 -3.69 -10.71 0.20
C ASN A 53 -2.83 -9.44 0.11
N PRO A 54 -2.55 -8.89 -1.09
CA PRO A 54 -1.76 -7.67 -1.20
C PRO A 54 -2.44 -6.44 -0.58
N PHE A 55 -3.78 -6.36 -0.63
CA PHE A 55 -4.54 -5.29 0.00
C PHE A 55 -4.41 -5.30 1.53
N PHE A 56 -4.60 -6.46 2.17
CA PHE A 56 -4.40 -6.59 3.63
C PHE A 56 -2.97 -6.27 4.03
N LEU A 57 -1.99 -6.64 3.22
CA LEU A 57 -0.58 -6.32 3.45
C LEU A 57 -0.34 -4.81 3.40
N GLN A 58 -0.93 -4.12 2.40
CA GLN A 58 -0.93 -2.66 2.30
C GLN A 58 -1.60 -2.00 3.52
N LEU A 59 -2.74 -2.53 3.96
CA LEU A 59 -3.48 -2.03 5.12
C LEU A 59 -2.66 -2.14 6.42
N ILE A 60 -1.98 -3.28 6.61
CA ILE A 60 -1.06 -3.49 7.73
C ILE A 60 0.10 -2.48 7.65
N GLY A 61 0.67 -2.27 6.46
CA GLY A 61 1.72 -1.26 6.25
C GLY A 61 1.27 0.15 6.62
N ILE A 62 0.07 0.55 6.19
CA ILE A 62 -0.54 1.84 6.54
C ILE A 62 -0.72 1.95 8.05
N LEU A 63 -1.24 0.90 8.70
CA LEU A 63 -1.37 0.86 10.16
C LEU A 63 -0.02 1.01 10.87
N ILE A 64 1.03 0.36 10.39
CA ILE A 64 2.39 0.47 10.95
C ILE A 64 2.92 1.90 10.79
N VAL A 65 2.76 2.52 9.62
CA VAL A 65 3.16 3.92 9.40
C VAL A 65 2.37 4.87 10.29
N PHE A 66 1.06 4.66 10.42
CA PHE A 66 0.16 5.48 11.22
C PHE A 66 0.45 5.37 12.72
N LEU A 67 0.66 4.15 13.23
CA LEU A 67 1.10 3.96 14.61
C LEU A 67 2.50 4.56 14.81
N GLY A 68 3.41 4.34 13.87
CA GLY A 68 4.75 4.92 13.88
C GLY A 68 4.76 6.44 13.93
N SER A 69 3.84 7.12 13.24
CA SER A 69 3.71 8.58 13.28
C SER A 69 3.13 9.09 14.59
N MET A 70 2.24 8.33 15.24
CA MET A 70 1.73 8.65 16.59
C MET A 70 2.84 8.55 17.67
N PHE A 71 3.75 7.58 17.53
CA PHE A 71 4.91 7.43 18.44
C PHE A 71 6.07 8.38 18.11
N ILE A 72 6.11 8.97 16.92
CA ILE A 72 6.94 10.14 16.63
C ILE A 72 6.31 11.31 17.39
N SER A 73 6.64 11.43 18.68
CA SER A 73 6.29 12.60 19.47
C SER A 73 6.74 13.87 18.74
N PRO A 74 5.94 14.95 18.71
CA PRO A 74 6.33 16.25 18.20
C PRO A 74 7.38 16.96 19.08
N ALA A 75 8.16 16.22 19.88
CA ALA A 75 9.19 16.75 20.78
C ALA A 75 10.41 17.35 20.04
N HIS A 76 10.46 17.29 18.71
CA HIS A 76 11.54 17.84 17.88
C HIS A 76 11.05 18.90 16.87
N ILE A 77 9.84 19.47 17.04
CA ILE A 77 9.33 20.58 16.19
C ILE A 77 8.95 21.81 17.04
N SER A 78 9.49 21.94 18.26
CA SER A 78 9.31 23.10 19.15
C SER A 78 10.66 23.74 19.52
N GLY A 79 11.60 23.79 18.57
CA GLY A 79 12.92 24.38 18.74
C GLY A 79 13.27 25.43 17.69
N ALA A 80 12.26 26.07 17.07
CA ALA A 80 12.43 27.25 16.24
C ALA A 80 12.13 28.51 17.08
#